data_AF-A0A076H2P3-F1
#
_entry.id   AF-A0A076H2P3-F1
#
_cell.length_a   1.000
_cell.length_b   1.000
_cell.length_c   1.000
_cell.angle_alpha   90.00
_cell.angle_beta   90.00
_cell.angle_gamma   90.00
#
_symmetry.space_group_name_H-M   'P 1'
#
loop_
_entity.id
_entity.type
_entity.pdbx_description
1 polymer ?
#
loop_
_entity_poly.entity_id
_entity_poly.type
_entity_poly.pdbx_seq_one_letter_code
_entity_poly.pdbx_strand_id
1 'polypeptide(L)'
;MGPQIVSLLIGAVLIVISPVQALDTSAGVGLQDRALFQETVDYTLTNQSGGDFHNQNLANTSFAGAVGRNADFRGANLHGAILTQGAFAEADFRGADLSDALMDRADFVGTDLRDAVLTGIIASGSSFTDARIDGADFSDALLDRDDQRRLCRDAEGINPSTGVSTRDSLGC
;
A
#
# COMPACT_ATOMS: atom_id res chain seq x y z
N MET A 1 -23.96 12.65 -96.69
CA MET A 1 -25.13 12.74 -95.81
C MET A 1 -24.65 12.71 -94.37
N GLY A 2 -24.64 13.86 -93.70
CA GLY A 2 -24.44 13.97 -92.26
C GLY A 2 -25.21 15.19 -91.79
N PRO A 3 -26.26 15.04 -90.96
CA PRO A 3 -27.03 16.15 -90.46
C PRO A 3 -26.48 16.65 -89.11
N GLN A 4 -26.76 17.93 -88.86
CA GLN A 4 -26.53 18.65 -87.61
C GLN A 4 -27.53 18.24 -86.53
N ILE A 5 -27.15 18.32 -85.25
CA ILE A 5 -28.08 18.67 -84.15
C ILE A 5 -27.36 19.54 -83.11
N VAL A 6 -28.01 20.66 -82.82
CA VAL A 6 -27.74 21.64 -81.76
C VAL A 6 -28.45 21.20 -80.47
N SER A 7 -27.82 21.28 -79.29
CA SER A 7 -28.49 21.78 -78.08
C SER A 7 -27.55 22.03 -76.89
N LEU A 8 -27.77 23.22 -76.35
CA LEU A 8 -27.31 23.85 -75.11
C LEU A 8 -27.62 22.99 -73.88
N LEU A 9 -26.88 23.14 -72.75
CA LEU A 9 -27.42 23.16 -71.38
C LEU A 9 -26.31 23.48 -70.34
N ILE A 10 -26.45 24.66 -69.74
CA ILE A 10 -26.34 25.03 -68.31
C ILE A 10 -25.01 24.80 -67.56
N GLY A 11 -24.42 25.91 -67.11
CA GLY A 11 -23.26 25.95 -66.22
C GLY A 11 -23.57 25.50 -64.79
N ALA A 12 -22.67 24.69 -64.24
CA ALA A 12 -22.72 24.25 -62.85
C ALA A 12 -21.89 25.20 -61.97
N VAL A 13 -22.57 25.92 -61.07
CA VAL A 13 -21.97 26.63 -59.94
C VAL A 13 -21.56 25.58 -58.91
N LEU A 14 -20.27 25.46 -58.62
CA LEU A 14 -19.73 24.63 -57.53
C LEU A 14 -20.02 25.30 -56.19
N ILE A 15 -21.02 24.79 -55.47
CA ILE A 15 -21.30 25.16 -54.08
C ILE A 15 -20.26 24.43 -53.20
N VAL A 16 -19.32 25.18 -52.64
CA VAL A 16 -18.38 24.67 -51.63
C VAL A 16 -19.11 24.66 -50.29
N ILE A 17 -19.57 23.49 -49.86
CA ILE A 17 -20.16 23.27 -48.54
C ILE A 17 -19.01 23.16 -47.52
N SER A 18 -18.78 24.22 -46.75
CA SER A 18 -17.90 24.17 -45.56
C SER A 18 -18.52 23.24 -44.51
N PRO A 19 -17.74 22.39 -43.81
CA PRO A 19 -18.29 21.60 -42.72
C PRO A 19 -18.69 22.54 -41.58
N VAL A 20 -19.97 22.48 -41.21
CA VAL A 20 -20.53 23.08 -39.99
C VAL A 20 -19.75 22.51 -38.80
N GLN A 21 -19.08 23.37 -38.04
CA GLN A 21 -18.46 22.99 -36.78
C GLN A 21 -19.58 22.61 -35.81
N ALA A 22 -19.63 21.33 -35.42
CA ALA A 22 -20.45 20.89 -34.32
C ALA A 22 -19.94 21.57 -33.04
N LEU A 23 -20.80 22.36 -32.39
CA LEU A 23 -20.53 22.92 -31.08
C LEU A 23 -20.67 21.76 -30.08
N ASP A 24 -19.56 21.20 -29.62
CA ASP A 24 -19.54 20.16 -28.59
C ASP A 24 -20.13 20.74 -27.29
N THR A 25 -21.36 20.35 -26.95
CA THR A 25 -22.01 20.67 -25.67
C THR A 25 -21.60 19.70 -24.57
N SER A 26 -20.38 19.14 -24.62
CA SER A 26 -19.85 18.24 -23.59
C SER A 26 -19.44 18.94 -22.29
N ALA A 27 -19.90 20.18 -22.05
CA ALA A 27 -19.98 20.77 -20.72
C ALA A 27 -21.05 20.05 -19.87
N GLY A 28 -20.84 18.76 -19.65
CA GLY A 28 -21.48 17.98 -18.60
C GLY A 28 -20.90 18.45 -17.28
N VAL A 29 -21.74 19.17 -16.52
CA VAL A 29 -21.75 19.31 -15.06
C VAL A 29 -20.42 19.02 -14.35
N GLY A 30 -19.75 20.10 -13.91
CA GLY A 30 -18.64 20.01 -12.98
C GLY A 30 -19.08 19.33 -11.69
N LEU A 31 -18.72 18.06 -11.55
CA LEU A 31 -18.52 17.41 -10.27
C LEU A 31 -17.01 17.37 -10.05
N GLN A 32 -16.47 18.47 -9.53
CA GLN A 32 -15.12 18.50 -8.94
C GLN A 32 -15.12 17.79 -7.58
N ASP A 33 -15.93 16.75 -7.44
CA ASP A 33 -15.75 15.76 -6.40
C ASP A 33 -14.66 14.81 -6.89
N ARG A 34 -13.42 15.32 -6.87
CA ARG A 34 -12.29 14.46 -6.58
C ARG A 34 -12.43 14.06 -5.12
N ALA A 35 -13.43 13.25 -4.83
CA ALA A 35 -13.39 12.38 -3.69
C ALA A 35 -12.01 11.70 -3.78
N LEU A 36 -11.18 11.97 -2.77
CA LEU A 36 -9.88 11.38 -2.58
C LEU A 36 -10.11 9.89 -2.28
N PHE A 37 -10.58 9.14 -3.26
CA PHE A 37 -10.48 7.69 -3.25
C PHE A 37 -8.99 7.40 -3.47
N GLN A 38 -8.24 7.42 -2.38
CA GLN A 38 -7.08 6.56 -2.30
C GLN A 38 -7.65 5.17 -2.58
N GLU A 39 -7.37 4.59 -3.76
CA GLU A 39 -7.63 3.17 -4.01
C GLU A 39 -6.64 2.37 -3.16
N THR A 40 -6.80 2.46 -1.85
CA THR A 40 -6.06 1.63 -0.92
C THR A 40 -6.62 0.23 -1.09
N VAL A 41 -5.79 -0.69 -1.59
CA VAL A 41 -6.18 -2.09 -1.73
C VAL A 41 -6.52 -2.62 -0.34
N ASP A 42 -7.61 -3.37 -0.21
CA ASP A 42 -8.03 -4.02 1.02
C ASP A 42 -7.78 -5.53 0.91
N TYR A 43 -6.93 -6.06 1.81
CA TYR A 43 -6.55 -7.46 1.90
C TYR A 43 -7.22 -8.18 3.08
N THR A 44 -8.23 -7.59 3.71
CA THR A 44 -8.98 -8.18 4.83
C THR A 44 -9.46 -9.60 4.50
N LEU A 45 -9.15 -10.56 5.37
CA LEU A 45 -9.54 -11.98 5.25
C LEU A 45 -9.07 -12.67 3.95
N THR A 46 -8.00 -12.19 3.34
CA THR A 46 -7.42 -12.80 2.13
C THR A 46 -6.19 -13.65 2.44
N ASN A 47 -5.78 -14.50 1.49
CA ASN A 47 -4.51 -15.23 1.56
C ASN A 47 -3.47 -14.54 0.67
N GLN A 48 -2.44 -13.99 1.30
CA GLN A 48 -1.28 -13.33 0.71
C GLN A 48 0.03 -14.08 1.03
N SER A 49 -0.04 -15.38 1.32
CA SER A 49 1.13 -16.17 1.65
C SER A 49 2.09 -16.22 0.46
N GLY A 50 3.37 -15.92 0.69
CA GLY A 50 4.38 -15.77 -0.36
C GLY A 50 4.15 -14.58 -1.30
N GLY A 51 3.24 -13.67 -0.94
CA GLY A 51 2.97 -12.45 -1.70
C GLY A 51 4.18 -11.52 -1.71
N ASP A 52 4.34 -10.78 -2.81
CA ASP A 52 5.41 -9.81 -2.97
C ASP A 52 4.87 -8.38 -2.77
N PHE A 53 5.31 -7.75 -1.68
CA PHE A 53 4.99 -6.40 -1.25
C PHE A 53 6.23 -5.51 -1.10
N HIS A 54 7.40 -5.95 -1.60
CA HIS A 54 8.65 -5.22 -1.40
C HIS A 54 8.55 -3.77 -1.89
N ASN A 55 9.00 -2.82 -1.08
CA ASN A 55 9.01 -1.37 -1.36
C ASN A 55 7.64 -0.77 -1.78
N GLN A 56 6.53 -1.45 -1.53
CA GLN A 56 5.21 -0.94 -1.90
C GLN A 56 4.70 0.10 -0.90
N ASN A 57 3.86 1.02 -1.39
CA ASN A 57 3.11 1.92 -0.53
C ASN A 57 1.77 1.27 -0.14
N LEU A 58 1.71 0.80 1.10
CA LEU A 58 0.58 0.13 1.73
C LEU A 58 0.10 0.89 2.97
N ALA A 59 0.38 2.20 3.03
CA ALA A 59 -0.03 3.04 4.14
C ALA A 59 -1.56 3.02 4.28
N ASN A 60 -2.04 2.80 5.51
CA ASN A 60 -3.46 2.64 5.84
C ASN A 60 -4.18 1.46 5.14
N THR A 61 -3.44 0.50 4.57
CA THR A 61 -4.02 -0.72 4.02
C THR A 61 -4.49 -1.65 5.14
N SER A 62 -5.65 -2.28 4.95
CA SER A 62 -6.09 -3.37 5.84
C SER A 62 -5.59 -4.72 5.35
N PHE A 63 -4.92 -5.43 6.25
CA PHE A 63 -4.62 -6.86 6.21
C PHE A 63 -5.31 -7.60 7.37
N ALA A 64 -6.41 -7.04 7.91
CA ALA A 64 -7.08 -7.62 9.08
C ALA A 64 -7.51 -9.07 8.81
N GLY A 65 -7.09 -10.00 9.66
CA GLY A 65 -7.36 -11.42 9.49
C GLY A 65 -6.78 -12.06 8.22
N ALA A 66 -5.88 -11.39 7.51
CA ALA A 66 -5.22 -11.94 6.33
C ALA A 66 -4.19 -13.00 6.72
N VAL A 67 -3.89 -13.92 5.80
CA VAL A 67 -2.80 -14.90 5.96
C VAL A 67 -1.66 -14.50 5.03
N GLY A 68 -0.58 -13.94 5.58
CA GLY A 68 0.61 -13.47 4.87
C GLY A 68 1.87 -14.27 5.21
N ARG A 69 1.77 -15.60 5.35
CA ARG A 69 2.93 -16.45 5.71
C ARG A 69 4.00 -16.36 4.63
N ASN A 70 5.27 -16.20 5.01
CA ASN A 70 6.39 -16.06 4.07
C ASN A 70 6.23 -14.91 3.04
N ALA A 71 5.36 -13.92 3.30
CA ALA A 71 5.22 -12.76 2.42
C ALA A 71 6.44 -11.83 2.54
N ASP A 72 6.74 -11.12 1.46
CA ASP A 72 7.86 -10.18 1.38
C ASP A 72 7.36 -8.75 1.51
N PHE A 73 7.53 -8.14 2.68
CA PHE A 73 7.21 -6.74 2.98
C PHE A 73 8.46 -5.87 3.12
N ARG A 74 9.61 -6.30 2.60
CA ARG A 74 10.87 -5.55 2.78
C ARG A 74 10.76 -4.13 2.26
N GLY A 75 11.11 -3.17 3.10
CA GLY A 75 11.06 -1.74 2.76
C GLY A 75 9.66 -1.21 2.43
N ALA A 76 8.60 -1.98 2.67
CA ALA A 76 7.23 -1.52 2.44
C ALA A 76 6.86 -0.40 3.41
N ASN A 77 6.08 0.56 2.94
CA ASN A 77 5.43 1.54 3.79
C ASN A 77 4.08 0.98 4.24
N LEU A 78 3.99 0.58 5.50
CA LEU A 78 2.82 0.05 6.21
C LEU A 78 2.37 1.03 7.31
N HIS A 79 2.72 2.32 7.21
CA HIS A 79 2.31 3.32 8.18
C HIS A 79 0.78 3.32 8.35
N GLY A 80 0.32 3.17 9.60
CA GLY A 80 -1.11 3.09 9.93
C GLY A 80 -1.84 1.86 9.39
N ALA A 81 -1.12 0.83 8.91
CA ALA A 81 -1.75 -0.39 8.40
C ALA A 81 -2.48 -1.17 9.51
N ILE A 82 -3.50 -1.93 9.12
CA ILE A 82 -4.27 -2.78 10.04
C ILE A 82 -3.90 -4.24 9.80
N LEU A 83 -3.10 -4.83 10.68
CA LEU A 83 -2.68 -6.24 10.65
C LEU A 83 -3.37 -7.09 11.71
N THR A 84 -4.34 -6.53 12.44
CA THR A 84 -5.04 -7.21 13.56
C THR A 84 -5.56 -8.59 13.17
N GLN A 85 -5.42 -9.56 14.07
CA GLN A 85 -5.85 -10.96 13.87
C GLN A 85 -5.26 -11.68 12.64
N GLY A 86 -4.27 -11.08 11.95
CA GLY A 86 -3.61 -11.69 10.80
C GLY A 86 -2.57 -12.74 11.20
N ALA A 87 -2.19 -13.57 10.23
CA ALA A 87 -1.16 -14.59 10.38
C ALA A 87 0.00 -14.34 9.40
N PHE A 88 1.10 -13.81 9.92
CA PHE A 88 2.28 -13.38 9.16
C PHE A 88 3.53 -14.18 9.51
N ALA A 89 3.37 -15.38 10.06
CA ALA A 89 4.51 -16.22 10.44
C ALA A 89 5.52 -16.35 9.28
N GLU A 90 6.80 -16.20 9.61
CA GLU A 90 7.94 -16.26 8.68
C GLU A 90 7.94 -15.19 7.57
N ALA A 91 7.09 -14.15 7.66
CA ALA A 91 7.15 -13.02 6.74
C ALA A 91 8.40 -12.13 6.96
N ASP A 92 8.84 -11.47 5.89
CA ASP A 92 10.02 -10.62 5.88
C ASP A 92 9.60 -9.15 5.85
N PHE A 93 9.77 -8.44 6.97
CA PHE A 93 9.45 -7.03 7.16
C PHE A 93 10.70 -6.17 7.25
N ARG A 94 11.86 -6.64 6.76
CA ARG A 94 13.12 -5.90 6.95
C ARG A 94 13.05 -4.48 6.39
N GLY A 95 13.39 -3.51 7.23
CA GLY A 95 13.36 -2.09 6.88
C GLY A 95 11.96 -1.54 6.54
N ALA A 96 10.88 -2.29 6.80
CA ALA A 96 9.54 -1.81 6.60
C ALA A 96 9.18 -0.71 7.62
N ASP A 97 8.35 0.24 7.21
CA ASP A 97 7.77 1.23 8.11
C ASP A 97 6.38 0.77 8.55
N LEU A 98 6.27 0.30 9.79
CA LEU A 98 5.03 -0.13 10.45
C LEU A 98 4.55 0.92 11.46
N SER A 99 5.03 2.16 11.39
CA SER A 99 4.69 3.19 12.38
C SER A 99 3.17 3.36 12.50
N ASP A 100 2.66 3.43 13.72
CA ASP A 100 1.24 3.55 14.06
C ASP A 100 0.35 2.39 13.55
N ALA A 101 0.92 1.23 13.21
CA ALA A 101 0.15 0.07 12.77
C ALA A 101 -0.63 -0.59 13.92
N LEU A 102 -1.82 -1.12 13.58
CA LEU A 102 -2.65 -1.92 14.48
C LEU A 102 -2.37 -3.39 14.26
N MET A 103 -1.76 -4.05 15.23
CA MET A 103 -1.25 -5.42 15.15
C MET A 103 -1.92 -6.36 16.15
N ASP A 104 -2.92 -5.92 16.93
CA ASP A 104 -3.54 -6.71 18.00
C ASP A 104 -3.93 -8.14 17.59
N ARG A 105 -3.58 -9.10 18.44
CA ARG A 105 -3.88 -10.54 18.29
C ARG A 105 -3.37 -11.15 16.98
N ALA A 106 -2.30 -10.64 16.42
CA ALA A 106 -1.68 -11.18 15.21
C ALA A 106 -0.52 -12.15 15.51
N ASP A 107 -0.24 -13.02 14.56
CA ASP A 107 0.85 -13.99 14.62
C ASP A 107 2.05 -13.50 13.78
N PHE A 108 3.12 -13.07 14.45
CA PHE A 108 4.40 -12.65 13.85
C PHE A 108 5.53 -13.64 14.18
N VAL A 109 5.21 -14.91 14.46
CA VAL A 109 6.21 -15.93 14.81
C VAL A 109 7.26 -16.09 13.70
N GLY A 110 8.54 -16.05 14.08
CA GLY A 110 9.65 -16.26 13.15
C GLY A 110 9.82 -15.20 12.07
N THR A 111 9.17 -14.04 12.21
CA THR A 111 9.30 -12.94 11.25
C THR A 111 10.68 -12.28 11.30
N ASP A 112 11.08 -11.70 10.17
CA ASP A 112 12.30 -10.87 10.11
C ASP A 112 11.90 -9.38 10.16
N LEU A 113 12.03 -8.76 11.34
CA LEU A 113 11.72 -7.36 11.60
C LEU A 113 12.99 -6.49 11.69
N ARG A 114 14.15 -6.99 11.24
CA ARG A 114 15.39 -6.22 11.33
C ARG A 114 15.28 -4.89 10.60
N ASP A 115 15.80 -3.85 11.23
CA ASP A 115 15.74 -2.46 10.73
C ASP A 115 14.32 -1.88 10.53
N ALA A 116 13.25 -2.61 10.90
CA ALA A 116 11.89 -2.12 10.77
C ALA A 116 11.58 -1.00 11.77
N VAL A 117 10.72 -0.07 11.37
CA VAL A 117 10.23 1.00 12.24
C VAL A 117 8.86 0.59 12.78
N LEU A 118 8.76 0.34 14.07
CA LEU A 118 7.54 -0.07 14.78
C LEU A 118 7.13 0.98 15.82
N THR A 119 7.37 2.26 15.50
CA THR A 119 7.03 3.36 16.41
C THR A 119 5.52 3.44 16.61
N GLY A 120 5.05 3.50 17.86
CA GLY A 120 3.63 3.69 18.18
C GLY A 120 2.71 2.52 17.84
N ILE A 121 3.23 1.32 17.53
CA ILE A 121 2.38 0.16 17.22
C ILE A 121 1.51 -0.25 18.40
N ILE A 122 0.36 -0.86 18.10
CA ILE A 122 -0.49 -1.52 19.10
C ILE A 122 -0.53 -3.01 18.81
N ALA A 123 0.12 -3.83 19.62
CA ALA A 123 0.26 -5.26 19.36
C ALA A 123 -0.18 -6.14 20.54
N SER A 124 -1.19 -5.72 21.30
CA SER A 124 -1.71 -6.46 22.46
C SER A 124 -2.20 -7.86 22.04
N GLY A 125 -1.79 -8.90 22.77
CA GLY A 125 -2.14 -10.29 22.48
C GLY A 125 -1.51 -10.87 21.21
N SER A 126 -0.54 -10.20 20.61
CA SER A 126 0.21 -10.72 19.45
C SER A 126 1.37 -11.61 19.89
N SER A 127 1.91 -12.42 18.98
CA SER A 127 3.10 -13.23 19.26
C SER A 127 4.27 -12.80 18.38
N PHE A 128 5.39 -12.47 19.01
CA PHE A 128 6.68 -12.21 18.36
C PHE A 128 7.71 -13.32 18.65
N THR A 129 7.25 -14.53 18.98
CA THR A 129 8.15 -15.65 19.29
C THR A 129 9.09 -15.91 18.10
N ASP A 130 10.39 -16.03 18.37
CA ASP A 130 11.45 -16.23 17.36
C ASP A 130 11.56 -15.11 16.29
N ALA A 131 10.92 -13.95 16.50
CA ALA A 131 11.08 -12.81 15.60
C ALA A 131 12.49 -12.21 15.73
N ARG A 132 13.09 -11.85 14.60
CA ARG A 132 14.40 -11.20 14.55
C ARG A 132 14.22 -9.69 14.56
N ILE A 133 14.82 -9.02 15.52
CA ILE A 133 14.55 -7.60 15.80
C ILE A 133 15.80 -6.72 15.81
N ASP A 134 16.94 -7.20 15.31
CA ASP A 134 18.18 -6.43 15.28
C ASP A 134 17.96 -5.10 14.54
N GLY A 135 18.23 -3.97 15.21
CA GLY A 135 18.00 -2.65 14.62
C GLY A 135 16.52 -2.25 14.46
N ALA A 136 15.55 -3.01 14.96
CA ALA A 136 14.16 -2.58 14.97
C ALA A 136 13.93 -1.43 15.97
N ASP A 137 13.03 -0.49 15.66
CA ASP A 137 12.65 0.63 16.54
C ASP A 137 11.25 0.42 17.10
N PHE A 138 11.13 0.18 18.41
CA PHE A 138 9.87 -0.02 19.12
C PHE A 138 9.43 1.19 19.94
N SER A 139 9.92 2.39 19.62
CA SER A 139 9.61 3.59 20.41
C SER A 139 8.09 3.77 20.54
N ASP A 140 7.61 3.99 21.75
CA ASP A 140 6.18 4.15 22.05
C ASP A 140 5.28 2.95 21.68
N ALA A 141 5.85 1.76 21.41
CA ALA A 141 5.08 0.56 21.13
C ALA A 141 4.29 0.06 22.36
N LEU A 142 3.02 -0.28 22.14
CA LEU A 142 2.18 -0.93 23.13
C LEU A 142 2.26 -2.46 22.96
N LEU A 143 3.14 -3.06 23.76
CA LEU A 143 3.39 -4.50 23.80
C LEU A 143 2.87 -5.12 25.11
N ASP A 144 2.53 -6.40 25.06
CA ASP A 144 2.33 -7.17 26.28
C ASP A 144 3.64 -7.29 27.05
N ARG A 145 3.56 -7.24 28.39
CA ARG A 145 4.75 -7.29 29.26
C ARG A 145 5.60 -8.55 29.05
N ASP A 146 4.98 -9.65 28.65
CA ASP A 146 5.67 -10.91 28.38
C ASP A 146 6.47 -10.84 27.07
N ASP A 147 5.91 -10.26 26.01
CA ASP A 147 6.61 -10.05 24.74
C ASP A 147 7.74 -9.06 24.90
N GLN A 148 7.52 -7.90 25.52
CA GLN A 148 8.58 -6.93 25.80
C GLN A 148 9.76 -7.58 26.54
N ARG A 149 9.48 -8.39 27.58
CA ARG A 149 10.53 -9.11 28.32
C ARG A 149 11.27 -10.16 27.50
N ARG A 150 10.61 -10.82 26.54
CA ARG A 150 11.26 -11.77 25.62
C ARG A 150 12.16 -11.02 24.64
N LEU A 151 11.60 -10.02 23.96
CA LEU A 151 12.30 -9.18 22.98
C LEU A 151 13.54 -8.53 23.59
N CYS A 152 13.49 -8.06 24.84
CA CYS A 152 14.65 -7.49 25.53
C CYS A 152 15.88 -8.42 25.67
N ARG A 153 15.69 -9.74 25.58
CA ARG A 153 16.80 -10.72 25.66
C ARG A 153 17.64 -10.75 24.39
N ASP A 154 16.98 -10.52 23.26
CA ASP A 154 17.57 -10.64 21.92
C ASP A 154 17.80 -9.27 21.28
N ALA A 155 17.29 -8.19 21.89
CA ALA A 155 17.41 -6.83 21.40
C ALA A 155 18.87 -6.37 21.33
N GLU A 156 19.31 -6.06 20.10
CA GLU A 156 20.59 -5.43 19.78
C GLU A 156 20.47 -4.53 18.53
N GLY A 157 21.49 -3.73 18.26
CA GLY A 157 21.54 -2.85 17.10
C GLY A 157 20.94 -1.46 17.32
N ILE A 158 21.05 -0.67 16.25
CA ILE A 158 20.53 0.70 16.13
C ILE A 158 19.81 0.76 14.80
N ASN A 159 18.58 1.27 14.81
CA ASN A 159 17.82 1.42 13.58
C ASN A 159 18.51 2.40 12.63
N PRO A 160 18.81 2.02 11.38
CA PRO A 160 19.54 2.86 10.45
C PRO A 160 18.74 4.09 9.98
N SER A 161 17.41 4.04 10.04
CA SER A 161 16.52 5.11 9.60
C SER A 161 16.22 6.11 10.71
N THR A 162 16.03 5.65 11.94
CA THR A 162 15.66 6.51 13.08
C THR A 162 16.84 6.86 13.99
N GLY A 163 17.91 6.07 13.96
CA GLY A 163 19.07 6.23 14.85
C GLY A 163 18.83 5.79 16.29
N VAL A 164 17.70 5.15 16.58
CA VAL A 164 17.32 4.69 17.92
C VAL A 164 17.85 3.28 18.19
N SER A 165 18.36 3.03 19.40
CA SER A 165 18.73 1.67 19.81
C SER A 165 17.50 0.81 20.02
N THR A 166 17.51 -0.42 19.49
CA THR A 166 16.44 -1.39 19.71
C THR A 166 16.18 -1.64 21.19
N ARG A 167 17.24 -1.75 22.00
CA ARG A 167 17.13 -1.97 23.45
C ARG A 167 16.46 -0.80 24.17
N ASP A 168 16.90 0.42 23.86
CA ASP A 168 16.37 1.64 24.48
C ASP A 168 14.91 1.86 24.09
N SER A 169 14.57 1.63 22.81
CA SER A 169 13.19 1.76 22.30
C SER A 169 12.22 0.78 22.96
N LEU A 170 12.69 -0.41 23.32
CA LEU A 170 11.91 -1.42 24.04
C LEU A 170 11.80 -1.16 25.54
N GLY A 171 12.52 -0.17 26.09
CA GLY A 171 12.57 0.07 27.53
C GLY A 171 13.22 -1.07 28.31
N CYS A 172 14.17 -1.76 27.67
CA CYS A 172 15.11 -2.62 28.36
C CYS A 172 16.15 -1.76 29.13
#